data_AF-A0A8C5QKG0-F1
#
_entry.id   AF-A0A8C5QKG0-F1
#
_cell.length_a   1.000
_cell.length_b   1.000
_cell.length_c   1.000
_cell.angle_alpha   90.00
_cell.angle_beta   90.00
_cell.angle_gamma   90.00
#
_symmetry.space_group_name_H-M   'P 1'
#
loop_
_entity.id
_entity.type
_entity.pdbx_description
1 polymer ?
#
loop_
_entity_poly.entity_id
_entity_poly.type
_entity_poly.pdbx_seq_one_letter_code
_entity_poly.pdbx_strand_id
1 'polypeptide(L)'
;MFFRLPVPPSMLSMFPDLGDEQQDVDGARHGGRVRSFKHQRGNWATYVYIPFQPEEEFEDLQEEVMSVLMKHDVIMNKMEEFHISQSQTVVLQHHWISLFVEALRTRLGSVHRFLCVADRFQVYTNAERTRTFLGLEVSVGKEQLLDVVTEVDRSLKEFNLQTFYQDPSFHVSVAWCVGDMAGKIQARCLAELQVRRVETTLWTENVNEDLRAVCYLTSLSSCTITVSCAAWE
;
A
#
# COMPACT_ATOMS: atom_id res chain seq x y z
N MET A 1 -43.20 15.72 -23.05
CA MET A 1 -42.70 14.87 -24.15
C MET A 1 -41.29 15.36 -24.45
N PHE A 2 -40.24 14.66 -24.01
CA PHE A 2 -38.85 15.09 -24.23
C PHE A 2 -38.43 14.67 -25.64
N PHE A 3 -38.17 15.64 -26.52
CA PHE A 3 -37.60 15.37 -27.85
C PHE A 3 -36.11 15.07 -27.69
N ARG A 4 -35.72 13.82 -27.96
CA ARG A 4 -34.31 13.48 -28.18
C ARG A 4 -33.93 13.97 -29.58
N LEU A 5 -32.98 14.90 -29.64
CA LEU A 5 -32.39 15.34 -30.90
C LEU A 5 -31.49 14.21 -31.46
N PRO A 6 -31.54 13.93 -32.77
CA PRO A 6 -30.65 12.96 -33.40
C PRO A 6 -29.21 13.46 -33.38
N VAL A 7 -28.26 12.55 -33.13
CA VAL A 7 -26.83 12.87 -33.11
C VAL A 7 -26.38 13.29 -34.52
N PRO A 8 -25.68 14.44 -34.66
CA PRO A 8 -25.17 14.89 -35.96
C PRO A 8 -24.21 13.87 -36.59
N PRO A 9 -24.29 13.61 -37.91
CA PRO A 9 -23.41 12.66 -38.61
C PRO A 9 -21.91 12.95 -38.45
N SER A 10 -21.53 14.20 -38.19
CA SER A 10 -20.14 14.61 -37.93
C SER A 10 -19.58 14.12 -36.59
N MET A 11 -20.42 13.76 -35.62
CA MET A 11 -19.98 13.17 -34.34
C MET A 11 -19.74 11.66 -34.43
N LEU A 12 -20.33 10.97 -35.41
CA LEU A 12 -20.12 9.54 -35.61
C LEU A 12 -18.69 9.22 -36.07
N SER A 13 -18.02 10.16 -36.74
CA SER A 13 -16.62 10.02 -37.18
C SER A 13 -15.58 10.47 -36.14
N MET A 14 -15.99 11.06 -35.01
CA MET A 14 -15.07 11.50 -33.94
C MET A 14 -14.70 10.38 -32.96
N PHE A 15 -15.47 9.28 -32.95
CA PHE A 15 -15.20 8.09 -32.15
C PHE A 15 -14.89 6.93 -33.10
N PRO A 16 -13.69 6.87 -33.69
CA PRO A 16 -13.26 5.64 -34.35
C PRO A 16 -13.33 4.52 -33.31
N ASP A 17 -13.91 3.37 -33.71
CA ASP A 17 -13.97 2.16 -32.89
C ASP A 17 -12.66 1.99 -32.12
N LEU A 18 -12.73 2.03 -30.79
CA LEU A 18 -11.64 1.70 -29.87
C LEU A 18 -11.40 0.18 -29.90
N GLY A 19 -11.21 -0.35 -31.10
CA GLY A 19 -10.75 -1.71 -31.37
C GLY A 19 -9.23 -1.72 -31.31
N ASP A 20 -8.70 -2.56 -30.42
CA ASP A 20 -7.29 -2.92 -30.30
C ASP A 20 -6.31 -1.82 -29.85
N GLU A 21 -6.51 -1.28 -28.64
CA GLU A 21 -5.34 -0.98 -27.80
C GLU A 21 -4.90 -2.29 -27.13
N GLN A 22 -3.76 -2.79 -27.61
CA GLN A 22 -3.08 -4.01 -27.22
C GLN A 22 -3.26 -4.36 -25.74
N GLN A 23 -3.74 -5.57 -25.47
CA GLN A 23 -3.51 -6.21 -24.19
C GLN A 23 -2.00 -6.25 -23.97
N ASP A 24 -1.49 -5.43 -23.07
CA ASP A 24 -0.15 -5.62 -22.52
C ASP A 24 -0.24 -6.83 -21.57
N VAL A 25 -0.15 -8.02 -22.19
CA VAL A 25 -0.17 -9.34 -21.54
C VAL A 25 1.19 -9.67 -20.90
N ASP A 26 2.15 -8.75 -20.93
CA ASP A 26 3.50 -8.96 -20.42
C ASP A 26 3.54 -8.89 -18.89
N GLY A 27 3.02 -9.95 -18.25
CA GLY A 27 3.22 -10.18 -16.81
C GLY A 27 4.70 -10.18 -16.41
N ALA A 28 5.61 -10.43 -17.35
CA ALA A 28 7.06 -10.35 -17.15
C ALA A 28 7.57 -8.94 -16.80
N ARG A 29 6.96 -7.87 -17.34
CA ARG A 29 7.33 -6.48 -17.04
C ARG A 29 6.94 -6.02 -15.64
N HIS A 30 6.06 -6.78 -14.99
CA HIS A 30 5.54 -6.45 -13.68
C HIS A 30 5.82 -7.55 -12.64
N GLY A 31 6.83 -8.40 -12.84
CA GLY A 31 7.17 -9.45 -11.86
C GLY A 31 6.05 -10.47 -11.62
N GLY A 32 5.29 -10.81 -12.67
CA GLY A 32 4.13 -11.70 -12.61
C GLY A 32 2.87 -11.03 -12.07
N ARG A 33 2.78 -9.70 -12.07
CA ARG A 33 1.58 -9.00 -11.59
C ARG A 33 0.40 -9.12 -12.56
N VAL A 34 -0.69 -9.75 -12.11
CA VAL A 34 -1.98 -9.79 -12.82
C VAL A 34 -2.79 -8.54 -12.48
N ARG A 35 -3.31 -7.85 -13.49
CA ARG A 35 -4.08 -6.59 -13.37
C ARG A 35 -5.50 -6.85 -12.84
N SER A 36 -5.95 -6.08 -11.85
CA SER A 36 -7.30 -6.22 -11.26
C SER A 36 -8.40 -5.58 -12.12
N PHE A 37 -8.06 -4.59 -12.96
CA PHE A 37 -9.02 -3.85 -13.79
C PHE A 37 -8.48 -3.60 -15.21
N LYS A 38 -9.39 -3.45 -16.19
CA LYS A 38 -9.08 -3.14 -17.59
C LYS A 38 -8.71 -1.65 -17.73
N HIS A 39 -7.61 -1.33 -18.42
CA HIS A 39 -7.21 0.05 -18.71
C HIS A 39 -8.33 0.79 -19.47
N GLN A 40 -8.63 2.01 -19.05
CA GLN A 40 -9.43 2.98 -19.80
C GLN A 40 -8.70 4.31 -19.76
N ARG A 41 -8.49 4.93 -20.91
CA ARG A 41 -7.75 6.19 -21.03
C ARG A 41 -8.36 7.25 -20.10
N GLY A 42 -7.53 7.81 -19.23
CA GLY A 42 -7.94 8.82 -18.25
C GLY A 42 -8.28 8.28 -16.86
N ASN A 43 -8.32 6.95 -16.66
CA ASN A 43 -8.43 6.32 -15.34
C ASN A 43 -7.04 6.02 -14.76
N TRP A 44 -6.81 6.46 -13.53
CA TRP A 44 -5.55 6.30 -12.81
C TRP A 44 -5.78 5.48 -11.55
N ALA A 45 -4.91 4.51 -11.28
CA ALA A 45 -4.96 3.85 -9.99
C ALA A 45 -4.33 4.78 -8.96
N THR A 46 -5.10 5.09 -7.93
CA THR A 46 -4.75 6.03 -6.88
C THR A 46 -4.83 5.32 -5.55
N TYR A 47 -3.81 5.48 -4.72
CA TYR A 47 -3.82 5.02 -3.34
C TYR A 47 -3.04 5.98 -2.46
N VAL A 48 -3.42 6.01 -1.19
CA VAL A 48 -2.92 6.93 -0.17
C VAL A 48 -2.17 6.13 0.87
N TYR A 49 -0.95 6.56 1.20
CA TYR A 49 -0.12 5.86 2.18
C TYR A 49 0.81 6.83 2.93
N ILE A 50 1.31 6.35 4.08
CA ILE A 50 2.38 6.99 4.84
C ILE A 50 3.68 6.28 4.49
N PRO A 51 4.69 6.96 3.93
CA PRO A 51 5.98 6.34 3.61
C PRO A 51 6.73 5.95 4.88
N PHE A 52 7.46 4.84 4.82
CA PHE A 52 8.40 4.41 5.83
C PHE A 52 9.80 4.37 5.19
N GLN A 53 10.76 5.06 5.80
CA GLN A 53 12.15 5.01 5.37
C GLN A 53 12.89 4.03 6.28
N PRO A 54 13.41 2.91 5.75
CA PRO A 54 14.14 1.95 6.55
C PRO A 54 15.50 2.51 6.98
N GLU A 55 15.94 2.15 8.17
CA GLU A 55 17.32 2.29 8.64
C GLU A 55 18.12 1.03 8.28
N GLU A 56 19.44 1.05 8.45
CA GLU A 56 20.33 -0.07 8.09
C GLU A 56 19.94 -1.37 8.82
N GLU A 57 19.53 -1.27 10.09
CA GLU A 57 19.07 -2.39 10.90
C GLU A 57 17.79 -3.03 10.35
N PHE A 58 16.97 -2.26 9.63
CA PHE A 58 15.77 -2.79 8.99
C PHE A 58 16.13 -3.59 7.72
N GLU A 59 17.18 -3.20 6.99
CA GLU A 59 17.68 -3.96 5.85
C GLU A 59 18.24 -5.31 6.31
N ASP A 60 19.02 -5.33 7.39
CA ASP A 60 19.51 -6.56 8.03
C ASP A 60 18.35 -7.48 8.44
N LEU A 61 17.31 -6.92 9.09
CA LEU A 61 16.10 -7.68 9.42
C LEU A 61 15.44 -8.28 8.16
N GLN A 62 15.38 -7.53 7.06
CA GLN A 62 14.83 -8.03 5.80
C GLN A 62 15.69 -9.19 5.26
N GLU A 63 17.01 -9.14 5.37
CA GLU A 63 17.90 -10.24 4.97
C GLU A 63 17.66 -11.50 5.80
N GLU A 64 17.55 -11.35 7.12
CA GLU A 64 17.24 -12.46 8.03
C GLU A 64 15.88 -13.10 7.72
N VAL A 65 14.87 -12.26 7.47
CA VAL A 65 13.53 -12.71 7.08
C VAL A 65 13.62 -13.55 5.80
N MET A 66 14.36 -13.09 4.79
CA MET A 66 14.53 -13.80 3.53
C MET A 66 15.28 -15.13 3.73
N SER A 67 16.26 -15.18 4.62
CA SER A 67 16.98 -16.41 4.97
C SER A 67 16.04 -17.46 5.60
N VAL A 68 15.18 -17.05 6.54
CA VAL A 68 14.18 -17.94 7.15
C VAL A 68 13.17 -18.43 6.12
N LEU A 69 12.68 -17.54 5.25
CA LEU A 69 11.77 -17.91 4.17
C LEU A 69 12.39 -18.96 3.24
N MET A 70 13.64 -18.76 2.82
CA MET A 70 14.37 -19.68 1.95
C MET A 70 14.60 -21.05 2.61
N LYS A 71 14.96 -21.07 3.90
CA LYS A 71 15.12 -22.30 4.70
C LYS A 71 13.86 -23.17 4.71
N HIS A 72 12.68 -22.54 4.68
CA HIS A 72 11.38 -23.23 4.67
C HIS A 72 10.78 -23.39 3.27
N ASP A 73 11.60 -23.23 2.22
CA ASP A 73 11.21 -23.39 0.81
C ASP A 73 10.09 -22.41 0.40
N VAL A 74 10.10 -21.20 0.98
CA VAL A 74 9.18 -20.12 0.60
C VAL A 74 9.95 -19.09 -0.21
N ILE A 75 9.64 -19.00 -1.51
CA ILE A 75 10.25 -18.02 -2.41
C ILE A 75 9.41 -16.75 -2.38
N MET A 76 10.01 -15.66 -1.92
CA MET A 76 9.42 -14.32 -1.92
C MET A 76 10.43 -13.32 -2.50
N ASN A 77 9.93 -12.16 -2.92
CA ASN A 77 10.72 -11.01 -3.31
C ASN A 77 10.81 -10.03 -2.14
N LYS A 78 11.97 -9.38 -1.99
CA LYS A 78 12.14 -8.26 -1.06
C LYS A 78 11.24 -7.10 -1.48
N MET A 79 10.71 -6.36 -0.51
CA MET A 79 10.10 -5.05 -0.77
C MET A 79 11.21 -4.01 -0.92
N GLU A 80 11.09 -3.14 -1.91
CA GLU A 80 12.04 -2.03 -2.15
C GLU A 80 11.50 -0.69 -1.62
N GLU A 81 10.18 -0.55 -1.56
CA GLU A 81 9.49 0.62 -1.03
C GLU A 81 8.59 0.23 0.13
N PHE A 82 8.71 0.95 1.24
CA PHE A 82 8.00 0.64 2.47
C PHE A 82 6.99 1.73 2.81
N HIS A 83 5.81 1.31 3.24
CA HIS A 83 4.73 2.22 3.55
C HIS A 83 3.67 1.56 4.43
N ILE A 84 2.82 2.39 5.05
CA ILE A 84 1.59 1.99 5.72
C ILE A 84 0.41 2.52 4.90
N SER A 85 -0.40 1.61 4.35
CA SER A 85 -1.57 1.98 3.55
C SER A 85 -2.63 2.71 4.39
N GLN A 86 -3.20 3.78 3.82
CA GLN A 86 -4.29 4.58 4.41
C GLN A 86 -5.55 4.58 3.53
N SER A 87 -5.48 4.00 2.33
CA SER A 87 -6.62 3.74 1.46
C SER A 87 -6.47 2.39 0.75
N GLN A 88 -7.57 1.91 0.19
CA GLN A 88 -7.51 0.90 -0.86
C GLN A 88 -7.01 1.54 -2.16
N THR A 89 -6.64 0.73 -3.14
CA THR A 89 -6.43 1.21 -4.50
C THR A 89 -7.77 1.52 -5.14
N VAL A 90 -7.99 2.79 -5.48
CA VAL A 90 -9.19 3.29 -6.13
C VAL A 90 -8.87 3.80 -7.53
N VAL A 91 -9.89 3.92 -8.37
CA VAL A 91 -9.74 4.46 -9.73
C VAL A 91 -10.21 5.91 -9.73
N LEU A 92 -9.30 6.83 -10.03
CA LEU A 92 -9.58 8.27 -10.11
C LEU A 92 -9.34 8.78 -11.53
N GLN A 93 -10.20 9.66 -12.03
CA GLN A 93 -9.99 10.25 -13.35
C GLN A 93 -8.90 11.31 -13.28
N HIS A 94 -8.07 11.42 -14.31
CA HIS A 94 -6.91 12.33 -14.37
C HIS A 94 -7.23 13.76 -13.94
N HIS A 95 -8.35 14.31 -14.43
CA HIS A 95 -8.74 15.69 -14.16
C HIS A 95 -9.15 15.94 -12.70
N TRP A 96 -9.53 14.90 -11.95
CA TRP A 96 -9.83 14.99 -10.51
C TRP A 96 -8.58 14.87 -9.62
N ILE A 97 -7.44 14.42 -10.14
CA ILE A 97 -6.25 14.12 -9.31
C ILE A 97 -5.81 15.35 -8.52
N SER A 98 -5.66 16.51 -9.17
CA SER A 98 -5.19 17.72 -8.48
C SER A 98 -6.14 18.18 -7.37
N LEU A 99 -7.45 18.12 -7.62
CA LEU A 99 -8.48 18.49 -6.64
C LEU A 99 -8.51 17.50 -5.47
N PHE A 100 -8.35 16.21 -5.74
CA PHE A 100 -8.29 15.18 -4.71
C PHE A 100 -7.07 15.35 -3.80
N VAL A 101 -5.90 15.62 -4.40
CA VAL A 101 -4.66 15.89 -3.66
C VAL A 101 -4.80 17.16 -2.81
N GLU A 102 -5.41 18.22 -3.32
CA GLU A 102 -5.66 19.44 -2.54
C GLU A 102 -6.62 19.19 -1.37
N ALA A 103 -7.73 18.49 -1.60
CA ALA A 103 -8.68 18.12 -0.55
C ALA A 103 -8.01 17.31 0.57
N LEU A 104 -7.19 16.32 0.20
CA LEU A 104 -6.38 15.56 1.15
C LEU A 104 -5.43 16.47 1.94
N ARG A 105 -4.67 17.35 1.28
CA ARG A 105 -3.73 18.27 1.94
C ARG A 105 -4.43 19.18 2.94
N THR A 106 -5.59 19.73 2.59
CA THR A 106 -6.35 20.60 3.49
C THR A 106 -6.79 19.86 4.75
N ARG A 107 -7.31 18.64 4.61
CA ARG A 107 -7.78 17.84 5.76
C ARG A 107 -6.65 17.33 6.63
N LEU A 108 -5.58 16.85 6.00
CA LEU A 108 -4.44 16.24 6.69
C LEU A 108 -3.51 17.30 7.30
N GLY A 109 -3.63 18.57 6.90
CA GLY A 109 -2.85 19.68 7.47
C GLY A 109 -3.10 19.92 8.96
N SER A 110 -4.21 19.43 9.52
CA SER A 110 -4.50 19.50 10.96
C SER A 110 -4.03 18.26 11.73
N VAL A 111 -3.57 17.21 11.05
CA VAL A 111 -3.12 15.98 11.69
C VAL A 111 -1.70 16.18 12.22
N HIS A 112 -1.53 16.00 13.53
CA HIS A 112 -0.22 16.06 14.16
C HIS A 112 0.60 14.80 13.91
N ARG A 113 1.93 14.92 14.02
CA ARG A 113 2.80 13.75 14.01
C ARG A 113 2.50 12.87 15.22
N PHE A 114 2.75 11.58 15.04
CA PHE A 114 2.65 10.60 16.11
C PHE A 114 3.69 9.51 15.93
N LEU A 115 4.00 8.82 17.04
CA LEU A 115 4.84 7.64 17.01
C LEU A 115 4.03 6.44 16.53
N CYS A 116 4.59 5.70 15.59
CA CYS A 116 4.08 4.40 15.15
C CYS A 116 5.17 3.35 15.36
N VAL A 117 4.81 2.19 15.89
CA VAL A 117 5.73 1.04 16.04
C VAL A 117 5.10 -0.15 15.36
N ALA A 118 5.86 -0.80 14.48
CA ALA A 118 5.47 -2.06 13.83
C ALA A 118 6.39 -3.18 14.30
N ASP A 119 5.83 -4.15 15.04
CA ASP A 119 6.64 -5.13 15.75
C ASP A 119 6.28 -6.60 15.65
N ARG A 120 5.14 -6.91 15.06
CA ARG A 120 4.63 -8.26 14.99
C ARG A 120 4.59 -8.74 13.56
N PHE A 121 5.28 -9.85 13.26
CA PHE A 121 5.16 -10.43 11.93
C PHE A 121 3.75 -10.96 11.72
N GLN A 122 3.19 -10.67 10.55
CA GLN A 122 1.90 -11.16 10.13
C GLN A 122 1.89 -11.35 8.61
N VAL A 123 1.06 -12.30 8.18
CA VAL A 123 0.90 -12.65 6.78
C VAL A 123 -0.40 -12.05 6.26
N TYR A 124 -0.32 -11.37 5.12
CA TYR A 124 -1.42 -10.68 4.48
C TYR A 124 -1.60 -11.22 3.06
N THR A 125 -2.83 -11.16 2.56
CA THR A 125 -3.13 -11.38 1.14
C THR A 125 -3.90 -10.19 0.61
N ASN A 126 -3.77 -9.90 -0.69
CA ASN A 126 -4.74 -9.00 -1.31
C ASN A 126 -6.14 -9.64 -1.35
N ALA A 127 -7.16 -8.83 -1.62
CA ALA A 127 -8.56 -9.28 -1.64
C ALA A 127 -8.78 -10.46 -2.59
N GLU A 128 -8.10 -10.49 -3.75
CA GLU A 128 -8.20 -11.55 -4.74
C GLU A 128 -7.32 -12.79 -4.43
N ARG A 129 -6.52 -12.74 -3.36
CA ARG A 129 -5.55 -13.79 -2.97
C ARG A 129 -4.58 -14.18 -4.09
N THR A 130 -4.29 -13.24 -4.97
CA THR A 130 -3.30 -13.39 -6.05
C THR A 130 -1.91 -12.92 -5.62
N ARG A 131 -1.78 -12.36 -4.41
CA ARG A 131 -0.52 -12.01 -3.76
C ARG A 131 -0.57 -12.33 -2.28
N THR A 132 0.59 -12.71 -1.77
CA THR A 132 0.86 -12.84 -0.34
C THR A 132 1.97 -11.88 0.04
N PHE A 133 1.81 -11.23 1.19
CA PHE A 133 2.77 -10.31 1.76
C PHE A 133 3.12 -10.80 3.17
N LEU A 134 4.39 -10.70 3.52
CA LEU A 134 4.85 -10.79 4.90
C LEU A 134 5.13 -9.36 5.35
N GLY A 135 4.48 -8.94 6.44
CA GLY A 135 4.62 -7.59 6.95
C GLY A 135 4.76 -7.55 8.46
N LEU A 136 5.14 -6.38 8.95
CA LEU A 136 5.14 -6.04 10.36
C LEU A 136 3.86 -5.27 10.67
N GLU A 137 2.99 -5.86 11.49
CA GLU A 137 1.79 -5.22 12.02
C GLU A 137 2.19 -4.10 12.99
N VAL A 138 1.51 -2.97 12.87
CA VAL A 138 1.59 -1.86 13.81
C VAL A 138 1.06 -2.32 15.17
N SER A 139 1.78 -2.07 16.25
CA SER A 139 1.36 -2.34 17.64
C SER A 139 1.05 -1.06 18.41
N VAL A 140 1.78 0.03 18.13
CA VAL A 140 1.60 1.37 18.74
C VAL A 140 1.29 2.39 17.64
N GLY A 141 0.36 3.30 17.89
CA GLY A 141 -0.02 4.35 16.92
C GLY A 141 -1.28 4.02 16.10
N LYS A 142 -1.98 2.91 16.41
CA LYS A 142 -3.18 2.48 15.67
C LYS A 142 -4.30 3.52 15.68
N GLU A 143 -4.56 4.16 16.82
CA GLU A 143 -5.63 5.17 16.94
C GLU A 143 -5.35 6.39 16.06
N GLN A 144 -4.11 6.87 16.03
CA GLN A 144 -3.71 7.99 15.19
C GLN A 144 -3.75 7.65 13.70
N LEU A 145 -3.42 6.40 13.34
CA LEU A 145 -3.62 5.91 11.97
C LEU A 145 -5.10 5.86 11.60
N LEU A 146 -5.99 5.49 12.54
CA LEU A 146 -7.43 5.56 12.31
C LEU A 146 -7.94 7.00 12.14
N ASP A 147 -7.37 7.97 12.85
CA ASP A 147 -7.68 9.39 12.65
C ASP A 147 -7.27 9.84 11.24
N VAL A 148 -6.09 9.42 10.77
CA VAL A 148 -5.64 9.65 9.38
C VAL A 148 -6.60 9.02 8.38
N VAL A 149 -6.92 7.74 8.54
CA VAL A 149 -7.88 7.02 7.70
C VAL A 149 -9.23 7.76 7.67
N THR A 150 -9.68 8.28 8.81
CA THR A 150 -10.95 9.01 8.89
C THR A 150 -10.95 10.25 8.00
N GLU A 151 -9.87 11.03 7.98
CA GLU A 151 -9.75 12.18 7.09
C GLU A 151 -9.57 11.77 5.63
N VAL A 152 -8.80 10.72 5.35
CA VAL A 152 -8.64 10.17 4.00
C VAL A 152 -9.98 9.66 3.46
N ASP A 153 -10.76 8.94 4.26
CA ASP A 153 -12.08 8.43 3.90
C ASP A 153 -13.09 9.54 3.63
N ARG A 154 -12.99 10.68 4.34
CA ARG A 154 -13.80 11.86 4.02
C ARG A 154 -13.45 12.40 2.63
N SER A 155 -12.17 12.52 2.30
CA SER A 155 -11.74 12.89 0.94
C SER A 155 -12.18 11.87 -0.10
N LEU A 156 -12.07 10.57 0.17
CA LEU A 156 -12.52 9.52 -0.76
C LEU A 156 -14.03 9.62 -1.03
N LYS A 157 -14.84 9.83 0.01
CA LYS A 157 -16.29 9.98 -0.11
C LYS A 157 -16.70 11.19 -0.94
N GLU A 158 -16.00 12.32 -0.85
CA GLU A 158 -16.29 13.52 -1.66
C GLU A 158 -16.17 13.26 -3.16
N PHE A 159 -15.33 12.29 -3.55
CA PHE A 159 -15.11 11.88 -4.93
C PHE A 159 -15.88 10.60 -5.29
N ASN A 160 -16.79 10.13 -4.42
CA ASN A 160 -17.55 8.89 -4.55
C ASN A 160 -16.66 7.64 -4.72
N LEU A 161 -15.51 7.62 -4.03
CA LEU A 161 -14.55 6.51 -4.03
C LEU A 161 -14.77 5.58 -2.83
N GLN A 162 -14.31 4.34 -2.97
CA GLN A 162 -14.37 3.35 -1.90
C GLN A 162 -13.46 3.77 -0.73
N THR A 163 -13.98 3.64 0.49
CA THR A 163 -13.27 3.91 1.75
C THR A 163 -12.31 2.79 2.12
N PHE A 164 -11.56 2.97 3.20
CA PHE A 164 -10.69 1.93 3.74
C PHE A 164 -11.45 0.72 4.29
N TYR A 165 -10.70 -0.32 4.66
CA TYR A 165 -11.26 -1.57 5.19
C TYR A 165 -12.00 -1.34 6.52
N GLN A 166 -13.08 -2.10 6.74
CA GLN A 166 -13.89 -1.96 7.97
C GLN A 166 -13.12 -2.36 9.24
N ASP A 167 -12.28 -3.39 9.16
CA ASP A 167 -11.39 -3.83 10.23
C ASP A 167 -9.93 -3.68 9.76
N PRO A 168 -9.35 -2.48 9.88
CA PRO A 168 -8.04 -2.18 9.31
C PRO A 168 -6.92 -2.81 10.13
N SER A 169 -6.04 -3.54 9.43
CA SER A 169 -4.76 -3.99 9.98
C SER A 169 -3.62 -3.21 9.32
N PHE A 170 -3.10 -2.21 10.06
CA PHE A 170 -1.99 -1.40 9.60
C PHE A 170 -0.69 -2.17 9.69
N HIS A 171 0.10 -2.15 8.62
CA HIS A 171 1.34 -2.88 8.54
C HIS A 171 2.30 -2.25 7.53
N VAL A 172 3.58 -2.59 7.68
CA VAL A 172 4.64 -2.35 6.69
C VAL A 172 4.98 -3.70 6.05
N SER A 173 4.83 -3.81 4.73
CA SER A 173 5.21 -5.03 4.00
C SER A 173 6.74 -5.13 3.88
N VAL A 174 7.30 -6.30 4.19
CA VAL A 174 8.74 -6.57 4.15
C VAL A 174 9.11 -7.44 2.95
N ALA A 175 8.24 -8.38 2.58
CA ALA A 175 8.42 -9.26 1.42
C ALA A 175 7.07 -9.61 0.78
N TRP A 176 7.08 -10.00 -0.50
CA TRP A 176 5.87 -10.38 -1.23
C TRP A 176 6.09 -11.51 -2.24
N CYS A 177 5.03 -12.24 -2.59
CA CYS A 177 5.05 -13.22 -3.69
C CYS A 177 3.71 -13.28 -4.43
N VAL A 178 3.71 -13.89 -5.61
CA VAL A 178 2.50 -14.19 -6.39
C VAL A 178 1.82 -15.44 -5.84
N GLY A 179 0.50 -15.43 -5.81
CA GLY A 179 -0.34 -16.53 -5.31
C GLY A 179 -0.60 -16.46 -3.81
N ASP A 180 -1.41 -17.39 -3.31
CA ASP A 180 -1.72 -17.57 -1.89
C ASP A 180 -0.75 -18.56 -1.24
N MET A 181 0.22 -18.00 -0.52
CA MET A 181 1.20 -18.74 0.29
C MET A 181 0.95 -18.55 1.79
N ALA A 182 -0.18 -17.93 2.17
CA ALA A 182 -0.42 -17.49 3.53
C ALA A 182 -0.37 -18.65 4.52
N GLY A 183 -1.01 -19.78 4.18
CA GLY A 183 -1.00 -20.99 4.99
C GLY A 183 0.40 -21.58 5.19
N LYS A 184 1.24 -21.61 4.14
CA LYS A 184 2.62 -22.16 4.24
C LYS A 184 3.48 -21.28 5.14
N ILE A 185 3.42 -19.95 4.97
CA ILE A 185 4.20 -19.00 5.77
C ILE A 185 3.75 -19.02 7.22
N GLN A 186 2.43 -19.00 7.47
CA GLN A 186 1.87 -19.02 8.81
C GLN A 186 2.23 -20.30 9.57
N ALA A 187 2.22 -21.46 8.90
CA ALA A 187 2.52 -22.74 9.52
C ALA A 187 4.02 -22.99 9.75
N ARG A 188 4.90 -22.49 8.86
CA ARG A 188 6.33 -22.88 8.86
C ARG A 188 7.28 -21.79 9.29
N CYS A 189 6.98 -20.52 8.99
CA CYS A 189 7.94 -19.43 9.14
C CYS A 189 7.61 -18.51 10.32
N LEU A 190 6.32 -18.25 10.57
CA LEU A 190 5.89 -17.16 11.45
C LEU A 190 6.40 -17.29 12.89
N ALA A 191 6.40 -18.49 13.45
CA ALA A 191 6.90 -18.73 14.81
C ALA A 191 8.41 -18.48 14.92
N GLU A 192 9.21 -18.92 13.94
CA GLU A 192 10.66 -18.69 13.92
C GLU A 192 10.99 -17.20 13.75
N LEU A 193 10.25 -16.51 12.86
CA LEU A 193 10.40 -15.06 12.63
C LEU A 193 10.07 -14.24 13.89
N GLN A 194 9.05 -14.65 14.65
CA GLN A 194 8.65 -13.92 15.86
C GLN A 194 9.65 -14.09 17.02
N VAL A 195 10.33 -15.24 17.12
CA VAL A 195 11.33 -15.50 18.17
C VAL A 195 12.62 -14.71 17.95
N ARG A 196 13.15 -14.71 16.72
CA ARG A 196 14.40 -14.01 16.40
C ARG A 196 14.35 -12.52 16.73
N ARG A 197 13.17 -11.93 16.61
CA ARG A 197 12.95 -10.54 16.97
C ARG A 197 13.10 -10.24 18.47
N VAL A 198 12.77 -11.21 19.35
CA VAL A 198 12.90 -11.06 20.82
C VAL A 198 14.37 -11.14 21.24
N GLU A 199 15.18 -11.96 20.56
CA GLU A 199 16.61 -12.09 20.86
C GLU A 199 17.40 -10.81 20.54
N THR A 200 17.01 -10.07 19.50
CA THR A 200 17.63 -8.77 19.19
C THR A 200 17.35 -7.73 20.28
N THR A 201 16.21 -7.80 20.99
CA THR A 201 15.82 -6.81 22.03
C THR A 201 16.47 -7.05 23.41
N LEU A 202 17.16 -8.18 23.64
CA LEU A 202 17.65 -8.56 24.98
C LEU A 202 19.00 -7.94 25.39
N TRP A 203 19.55 -7.02 24.61
CA TRP A 203 20.72 -6.23 24.99
C TRP A 203 20.35 -4.74 25.11
N THR A 204 20.12 -4.26 26.33
CA THR A 204 20.62 -2.96 26.86
C THR A 204 20.02 -2.64 28.24
N GLU A 205 20.86 -2.71 29.27
CA GLU A 205 20.67 -1.97 30.50
C GLU A 205 21.21 -0.54 30.29
N ASN A 206 20.41 0.46 30.69
CA ASN A 206 20.74 1.88 30.81
C ASN A 206 20.81 2.73 29.53
N VAL A 207 19.70 3.46 29.34
CA VAL A 207 19.56 4.76 28.67
C VAL A 207 20.23 4.87 27.30
N ASN A 208 19.58 4.33 26.28
CA ASN A 208 19.54 4.94 24.95
C ASN A 208 18.43 4.32 24.11
N GLU A 209 17.85 5.18 23.29
CA GLU A 209 17.09 4.84 22.09
C GLU A 209 17.89 3.80 21.31
N ASP A 210 17.36 2.60 21.13
CA ASP A 210 17.62 1.72 19.98
C ASP A 210 16.78 0.43 20.11
N LEU A 211 16.41 -0.14 18.96
CA LEU A 211 15.70 -1.42 18.76
C LEU A 211 14.16 -1.42 18.85
N ARG A 212 13.53 -0.41 18.27
CA ARG A 212 12.20 -0.59 17.67
C ARG A 212 12.29 -0.08 16.24
N ALA A 213 11.39 -0.50 15.35
CA ALA A 213 11.01 0.39 14.25
C ALA A 213 10.32 1.60 14.90
N VAL A 214 11.14 2.52 15.43
CA VAL A 214 10.70 3.81 15.93
C VAL A 214 10.54 4.63 14.67
N CYS A 215 9.31 4.81 14.21
CA CYS A 215 9.07 5.90 13.28
C CYS A 215 9.24 7.21 14.06
N TYR A 216 10.47 7.70 14.13
CA TYR A 216 10.72 9.11 14.30
C TYR A 216 10.20 9.79 13.04
N LEU A 217 8.93 10.18 13.05
CA LEU A 217 8.53 11.31 12.23
C LEU A 217 9.35 12.49 12.80
N THR A 218 10.56 12.76 12.28
CA THR A 218 11.46 13.83 12.75
C THR A 218 11.58 15.02 11.81
N SER A 219 11.14 14.97 10.55
CA SER A 219 10.96 16.20 9.73
C SER A 219 9.51 16.45 9.24
N LEU A 220 8.84 17.45 9.81
CA LEU A 220 7.46 17.85 9.48
C LEU A 220 7.40 18.75 8.25
N SER A 221 8.51 18.85 7.52
CA SER A 221 8.57 19.47 6.21
C SER A 221 8.62 18.45 5.06
N SER A 222 8.75 17.14 5.34
CA SER A 222 8.91 16.10 4.30
C SER A 222 7.98 14.88 4.39
N CYS A 223 7.31 14.63 5.53
CA CYS A 223 6.31 13.55 5.66
C CYS A 223 4.94 14.00 5.14
N THR A 224 4.77 14.06 3.82
CA THR A 224 3.44 14.23 3.23
C THR A 224 2.90 12.85 2.89
N ILE A 225 1.69 12.54 3.38
CA ILE A 225 0.87 11.44 2.89
C ILE A 225 0.93 11.47 1.36
N THR A 226 1.51 10.40 0.80
CA THR A 226 1.82 10.37 -0.62
C THR A 226 0.63 9.76 -1.34
N VAL A 227 0.15 10.48 -2.35
CA VAL A 227 -0.82 9.95 -3.31
C VAL A 227 -0.01 9.44 -4.47
N SER A 228 0.12 8.11 -4.58
CA SER A 228 0.70 7.53 -5.79
C SER A 228 -0.41 7.38 -6.82
N CYS A 229 -0.20 8.06 -7.95
CA CYS A 229 -1.02 7.98 -9.14
C CYS A 229 -0.14 7.40 -10.24
N ALA A 230 -0.27 6.11 -10.52
CA ALA A 230 0.40 5.51 -11.67
C ALA A 230 -0.47 5.71 -12.91
N ALA A 231 0.09 6.40 -13.92
CA ALA A 231 -0.40 6.30 -15.29
C ALA A 231 0.03 4.91 -15.73
N TRP A 232 -0.94 4.03 -15.92
CA TRP A 232 -0.64 2.72 -16.49
C TRP A 232 -0.56 2.93 -18.00
N GLU A 233 0.59 3.43 -18.48
CA GLU A 233 0.97 3.31 -19.89
C GLU A 233 1.24 1.84 -20.23
#